data_AF-A0E9P9-F1
#
_entry.id   AF-A0E9P9-F1
#
_cell.length_a   1.000
_cell.length_b   1.000
_cell.length_c   1.000
_cell.angle_alpha   90.00
_cell.angle_beta   90.00
_cell.angle_gamma   90.00
#
_symmetry.space_group_name_H-M   'P 1'
#
loop_
_entity.id
_entity.type
_entity.pdbx_description
1 polymer ?
#
loop_
_entity_poly.entity_id
_entity_poly.type
_entity_poly.pdbx_seq_one_letter_code
_entity_poly.pdbx_strand_id
1 'polypeptide(L)'
;MLNLVYDCEEVYSYENKEIIEKVLKFDSIGEVNLDEKNKSITYKINRRQCIRLRDLIFWIESDFVRIHLGQLLHLIILLLQQVRLIESLGIEHDYLDLTRIWLHLSNNSEHPSLIYQALYYSIHFTGYQCTFYQKQYSSQNASINVKEIIQIIFNRCFYKIHLKFNNVDKRNEIYNSIVKPIMDLCKSNSNNIEIITCIQDKMKKYNYQDDLKKNLIQCLDIDDQCNDYVGSNRQKSIQKVNEDLTRIVSFGSQYGQVTIEYLLSEAIPMMSQYFGKQFKTLV
;
A
#
# COMPACT_ATOMS: atom_id res chain seq x y z
N MET A 1 -2.71 -4.85 16.68
CA MET A 1 -3.64 -4.51 15.58
C MET A 1 -4.07 -3.07 15.77
N LEU A 2 -4.10 -2.27 14.70
CA LEU A 2 -4.58 -0.88 14.72
C LEU A 2 -6.10 -0.84 14.57
N ASN A 3 -6.80 -0.03 15.38
CA ASN A 3 -8.25 0.10 15.34
C ASN A 3 -8.69 1.24 14.42
N LEU A 4 -8.61 1.02 13.11
CA LEU A 4 -9.12 1.94 12.07
C LEU A 4 -10.39 1.37 11.44
N VAL A 5 -11.52 1.51 12.15
CA VAL A 5 -12.80 0.89 11.74
C VAL A 5 -13.81 1.97 11.40
N TYR A 6 -13.95 2.27 10.11
CA TYR A 6 -15.00 3.13 9.57
C TYR A 6 -15.32 2.72 8.12
N ASP A 7 -16.49 3.11 7.63
CA ASP A 7 -16.84 2.93 6.22
C ASP A 7 -16.44 4.18 5.44
N CYS A 8 -15.93 3.95 4.23
CA CYS A 8 -15.57 4.98 3.26
C CYS A 8 -16.42 4.80 2.00
N GLU A 9 -16.86 5.90 1.42
CA GLU A 9 -17.54 5.94 0.13
C GLU A 9 -16.65 6.64 -0.91
N GLU A 10 -16.28 5.91 -1.95
CA GLU A 10 -15.56 6.45 -3.11
C GLU A 10 -16.50 6.53 -4.30
N VAL A 11 -16.59 7.69 -4.93
CA VAL A 11 -17.49 7.92 -6.07
C VAL A 11 -16.66 8.28 -7.29
N TYR A 12 -16.84 7.53 -8.37
CA TYR A 12 -16.18 7.80 -9.65
C TYR A 12 -17.19 7.89 -10.78
N SER A 13 -16.90 8.71 -11.79
CA SER A 13 -17.61 8.65 -13.07
C SER A 13 -17.21 7.41 -13.86
N TYR A 14 -18.11 7.01 -14.75
CA TYR A 14 -17.79 6.13 -15.87
C TYR A 14 -18.42 6.62 -17.17
N GLU A 15 -17.91 6.15 -18.29
CA GLU A 15 -18.47 6.45 -19.62
C GLU A 15 -19.25 5.28 -20.19
N ASN A 16 -18.72 4.07 -20.02
CA ASN A 16 -19.24 2.85 -20.60
C ASN A 16 -19.63 1.84 -19.51
N LYS A 17 -20.94 1.63 -19.36
CA LYS A 17 -21.52 0.71 -18.36
C LYS A 17 -21.05 -0.73 -18.56
N GLU A 18 -20.98 -1.22 -19.80
CA GLU A 18 -20.58 -2.61 -20.09
C GLU A 18 -19.14 -2.88 -19.65
N ILE A 19 -18.25 -1.90 -19.85
CA ILE A 19 -16.86 -1.98 -19.39
C ILE A 19 -16.82 -2.04 -17.86
N ILE A 20 -17.58 -1.19 -17.16
CA ILE A 20 -17.63 -1.20 -15.69
C ILE A 20 -18.24 -2.50 -15.16
N GLU A 21 -19.33 -2.99 -15.72
CA GLU A 21 -19.92 -4.27 -15.33
C GLU A 21 -18.95 -5.43 -15.57
N LYS A 22 -18.15 -5.37 -16.65
CA LYS A 22 -17.08 -6.34 -16.89
C LYS A 22 -16.00 -6.25 -15.81
N VAL A 23 -15.54 -5.04 -15.47
CA VAL A 23 -14.58 -4.77 -14.37
C VAL A 23 -15.07 -5.40 -13.07
N LEU A 24 -16.31 -5.10 -12.68
CA LEU A 24 -16.88 -5.52 -11.39
C LEU A 24 -17.00 -7.04 -11.23
N LYS A 25 -16.96 -7.82 -12.32
CA LYS A 25 -16.98 -9.29 -12.25
C LYS A 25 -15.68 -9.88 -11.72
N PHE A 26 -14.55 -9.18 -11.83
CA PHE A 26 -13.24 -9.72 -11.44
C PHE A 26 -12.43 -8.78 -10.55
N ASP A 27 -12.68 -7.47 -10.60
CA ASP A 27 -12.02 -6.48 -9.74
C ASP A 27 -13.07 -5.56 -9.09
N SER A 28 -13.65 -6.07 -7.99
CA SER A 28 -14.61 -5.34 -7.16
C SER A 28 -14.12 -5.32 -5.72
N ILE A 29 -14.36 -4.20 -5.03
CA ILE A 29 -14.02 -4.01 -3.63
C ILE A 29 -15.20 -3.40 -2.88
N GLY A 30 -15.53 -3.98 -1.72
CA GLY A 30 -16.65 -3.53 -0.91
C GLY A 30 -18.01 -3.75 -1.58
N GLU A 31 -19.00 -2.98 -1.14
CA GLU A 31 -20.32 -2.92 -1.79
C GLU A 31 -20.28 -1.90 -2.92
N VAL A 32 -20.92 -2.20 -4.04
CA VAL A 32 -20.90 -1.33 -5.23
C VAL A 32 -22.32 -0.97 -5.64
N ASN A 33 -22.54 0.32 -5.88
CA ASN A 33 -23.79 0.84 -6.44
C ASN A 33 -23.52 1.57 -7.75
N LEU A 34 -24.30 1.25 -8.79
CA LEU A 34 -24.24 1.88 -10.10
C LEU A 34 -25.43 2.83 -10.28
N ASP A 35 -25.14 4.10 -10.49
CA ASP A 35 -26.14 5.10 -10.87
C ASP A 35 -26.02 5.39 -12.37
N GLU A 36 -26.92 4.78 -13.15
CA GLU A 36 -26.95 4.92 -14.60
C GLU A 36 -27.33 6.33 -15.05
N LYS A 37 -28.15 7.04 -14.27
CA LYS A 37 -28.62 8.38 -14.61
C LYS A 37 -27.49 9.39 -14.51
N ASN A 38 -26.70 9.30 -13.43
CA ASN A 38 -25.57 10.19 -13.18
C ASN A 38 -24.24 9.66 -13.76
N LYS A 39 -24.26 8.45 -14.33
CA LYS A 39 -23.07 7.72 -14.82
C LYS A 39 -21.97 7.66 -13.76
N SER A 40 -22.36 7.28 -12.55
CA SER A 40 -21.46 7.18 -11.41
C SER A 40 -21.49 5.81 -10.77
N ILE A 41 -20.34 5.40 -10.28
CA ILE A 41 -20.16 4.21 -9.47
C ILE A 41 -19.74 4.63 -8.06
N THR A 42 -20.43 4.11 -7.05
CA THR A 42 -20.10 4.32 -5.64
C THR A 42 -19.60 3.00 -5.06
N TYR A 43 -18.40 3.02 -4.50
CA TYR A 43 -17.82 1.93 -3.73
C TYR A 43 -17.96 2.26 -2.25
N LYS A 44 -18.63 1.39 -1.49
CA LYS A 44 -18.68 1.46 -0.03
C LYS A 44 -17.70 0.44 0.54
N ILE A 45 -16.60 0.95 1.08
CA ILE A 45 -15.40 0.21 1.45
C ILE A 45 -15.25 0.21 2.97
N ASN A 46 -15.21 -0.98 3.57
CA ASN A 46 -14.96 -1.14 5.00
C ASN A 46 -13.46 -1.03 5.29
N ARG A 47 -13.03 0.07 5.95
CA ARG A 47 -11.60 0.33 6.27
C ARG A 47 -11.00 -0.64 7.28
N ARG A 48 -11.80 -1.47 7.95
CA ARG A 48 -11.30 -2.57 8.77
C ARG A 48 -10.55 -3.61 7.95
N GLN A 49 -10.98 -3.82 6.70
CA GLN A 49 -10.45 -4.85 5.80
C GLN A 49 -9.70 -4.25 4.60
N CYS A 50 -9.69 -2.93 4.47
CA CYS A 50 -9.21 -2.27 3.26
C CYS A 50 -8.29 -1.11 3.59
N ILE A 51 -7.19 -1.00 2.85
CA ILE A 51 -6.22 0.09 2.99
C ILE A 51 -5.88 0.62 1.61
N ARG A 52 -6.06 1.92 1.43
CA ARG A 52 -5.64 2.61 0.21
C ARG A 52 -4.11 2.66 0.16
N LEU A 53 -3.52 2.40 -1.00
CA LEU A 53 -2.05 2.36 -1.15
C LEU A 53 -1.40 3.69 -0.73
N ARG A 54 -2.03 4.83 -1.05
CA ARG A 54 -1.61 6.16 -0.56
C ARG A 54 -1.44 6.18 0.96
N ASP A 55 -2.42 5.65 1.69
CA ASP A 55 -2.42 5.70 3.15
C ASP A 55 -1.35 4.78 3.72
N LEU A 56 -1.17 3.58 3.15
CA LEU A 56 -0.10 2.67 3.55
C LEU A 56 1.29 3.32 3.38
N ILE A 57 1.54 3.95 2.22
CA ILE A 57 2.81 4.67 1.97
C ILE A 57 2.99 5.78 2.99
N PHE A 58 1.95 6.58 3.25
CA PHE A 58 1.99 7.65 4.24
C PHE A 58 2.30 7.13 5.65
N TRP A 59 1.71 5.99 6.06
CA TRP A 59 1.95 5.38 7.37
C TRP A 59 3.38 4.85 7.49
N ILE A 60 3.96 4.29 6.43
CA ILE A 60 5.36 3.87 6.42
C ILE A 60 6.31 5.08 6.46
N GLU A 61 6.04 6.09 5.64
CA GLU A 61 6.80 7.35 5.55
C GLU A 61 6.86 8.08 6.89
N SER A 62 5.72 8.11 7.60
CA SER A 62 5.56 8.70 8.92
C SER A 62 6.17 7.86 10.05
N ASP A 63 6.84 6.75 9.74
CA ASP A 63 7.35 5.77 10.71
C ASP A 63 6.23 5.20 11.62
N PHE A 64 4.97 5.29 11.19
CA PHE A 64 3.83 4.85 12.00
C PHE A 64 3.71 3.32 11.98
N VAL A 65 3.74 2.74 10.78
CA VAL A 65 3.63 1.30 10.54
C VAL A 65 4.99 0.70 10.15
N ARG A 66 5.23 -0.56 10.55
CA ARG A 66 6.39 -1.35 10.13
C ARG A 66 6.04 -2.28 8.97
N ILE A 67 6.92 -2.36 7.98
CA ILE A 67 6.84 -3.28 6.84
C ILE A 67 8.24 -3.82 6.49
N HIS A 68 8.34 -5.10 6.15
CA HIS A 68 9.60 -5.69 5.68
C HIS A 68 9.82 -5.40 4.19
N LEU A 69 11.08 -5.40 3.74
CA LEU A 69 11.39 -5.28 2.31
C LEU A 69 10.75 -6.40 1.48
N GLY A 70 10.71 -7.64 1.99
CA GLY A 70 10.04 -8.75 1.30
C GLY A 70 8.55 -8.48 1.03
N GLN A 71 7.85 -7.86 1.97
CA GLN A 71 6.44 -7.47 1.80
C GLN A 71 6.27 -6.33 0.80
N LEU A 72 7.23 -5.40 0.76
CA LEU A 72 7.25 -4.32 -0.24
C LEU A 72 7.45 -4.88 -1.65
N LEU A 73 8.36 -5.84 -1.80
CA LEU A 73 8.60 -6.52 -3.09
C LEU A 73 7.38 -7.34 -3.53
N HIS A 74 6.74 -8.03 -2.59
CA HIS A 74 5.50 -8.76 -2.87
C HIS A 74 4.36 -7.81 -3.26
N LEU A 75 4.21 -6.67 -2.59
CA LEU A 75 3.26 -5.63 -3.00
C LEU A 75 3.47 -5.24 -4.48
N ILE A 76 4.73 -4.98 -4.86
CA ILE A 76 5.07 -4.61 -6.23
C ILE A 76 4.72 -5.72 -7.23
N ILE A 77 5.02 -6.98 -6.90
CA ILE A 77 4.62 -8.13 -7.74
C ILE A 77 3.11 -8.16 -7.93
N LEU A 78 2.32 -8.02 -6.86
CA LEU A 78 0.85 -8.06 -6.95
C LEU A 78 0.29 -6.89 -7.76
N LEU A 79 0.87 -5.68 -7.65
CA LEU A 79 0.51 -4.53 -8.49
C LEU A 79 0.72 -4.84 -9.98
N LEU A 80 1.91 -5.34 -10.33
CA LEU A 80 2.26 -5.69 -11.72
C LEU A 80 1.38 -6.83 -12.26
N GLN A 81 1.06 -7.82 -11.43
CA GLN A 81 0.16 -8.90 -11.80
C GLN A 81 -1.27 -8.40 -12.04
N GLN A 82 -1.77 -7.49 -11.20
CA GLN A 82 -3.12 -6.93 -11.38
C GLN A 82 -3.21 -6.10 -12.67
N VAL A 83 -2.20 -5.29 -12.99
CA VAL A 83 -2.13 -4.57 -14.27
C VAL A 83 -2.14 -5.53 -15.45
N ARG A 84 -1.32 -6.59 -15.41
CA ARG A 84 -1.31 -7.59 -16.48
C ARG A 84 -2.66 -8.31 -16.61
N LEU A 85 -3.34 -8.58 -15.50
CA LEU A 85 -4.65 -9.21 -15.51
C LEU A 85 -5.67 -8.34 -16.26
N ILE A 86 -5.79 -7.05 -15.89
CA ILE A 86 -6.75 -6.14 -16.55
C ILE A 86 -6.44 -5.98 -18.03
N GLU A 87 -5.16 -5.86 -18.40
CA GLU A 87 -4.73 -5.75 -19.80
C GLU A 87 -5.04 -7.02 -20.61
N SER A 88 -4.84 -8.20 -20.02
CA SER A 88 -5.17 -9.48 -20.67
C SER A 88 -6.68 -9.64 -20.93
N LEU A 89 -7.51 -8.94 -20.15
CA LEU A 89 -8.95 -8.87 -20.34
C LEU A 89 -9.37 -7.77 -21.31
N GLY A 90 -8.43 -7.01 -21.88
CA GLY A 90 -8.71 -5.88 -22.77
C GLY A 90 -9.40 -4.73 -22.03
N ILE A 91 -9.01 -4.49 -20.77
CA ILE A 91 -9.53 -3.40 -19.94
C ILE A 91 -8.43 -2.40 -19.70
N GLU A 92 -8.72 -1.15 -20.02
CA GLU A 92 -7.84 -0.01 -19.80
C GLU A 92 -8.15 0.64 -18.46
N HIS A 93 -7.11 1.07 -17.76
CA HIS A 93 -7.23 1.87 -16.53
C HIS A 93 -6.41 3.16 -16.68
N ASP A 94 -7.06 4.19 -17.21
CA ASP A 94 -6.44 5.42 -17.69
C ASP A 94 -5.97 6.37 -16.57
N TYR A 95 -6.52 6.18 -15.37
CA TYR A 95 -6.33 7.08 -14.23
C TYR A 95 -5.67 6.40 -13.03
N LEU A 96 -4.95 5.30 -13.24
CA LEU A 96 -4.39 4.52 -12.13
C LEU A 96 -3.40 5.38 -11.33
N ASP A 97 -3.67 5.55 -10.03
CA ASP A 97 -2.79 6.26 -9.11
C ASP A 97 -2.85 5.66 -7.69
N LEU A 98 -2.10 6.22 -6.76
CA LEU A 98 -2.04 5.74 -5.38
C LEU A 98 -3.38 5.78 -4.64
N THR A 99 -4.34 6.60 -5.10
CA THR A 99 -5.64 6.76 -4.45
C THR A 99 -6.66 5.72 -4.90
N ARG A 100 -6.45 5.18 -6.10
CA ARG A 100 -7.34 4.20 -6.73
C ARG A 100 -6.95 2.75 -6.48
N ILE A 101 -5.82 2.53 -5.80
CA ILE A 101 -5.31 1.20 -5.48
C ILE A 101 -5.65 0.87 -4.03
N TRP A 102 -6.28 -0.27 -3.84
CA TRP A 102 -6.70 -0.78 -2.55
C TRP A 102 -6.09 -2.15 -2.26
N LEU A 103 -5.65 -2.33 -1.03
CA LEU A 103 -5.25 -3.61 -0.47
C LEU A 103 -6.44 -4.14 0.33
N HIS A 104 -7.04 -5.23 -0.11
CA HIS A 104 -8.11 -5.93 0.62
C HIS A 104 -7.51 -7.09 1.41
N LEU A 105 -7.52 -6.96 2.73
CA LEU A 105 -6.92 -7.88 3.68
C LEU A 105 -7.76 -9.18 3.76
N SER A 106 -7.09 -10.33 3.75
CA SER A 106 -7.79 -11.63 3.83
C SER A 106 -8.43 -11.86 5.20
N ASN A 107 -7.87 -11.27 6.26
CA ASN A 107 -8.44 -11.32 7.61
C ASN A 107 -8.28 -9.98 8.35
N ASN A 108 -9.22 -9.68 9.25
CA ASN A 108 -9.19 -8.48 10.11
C ASN A 108 -7.93 -8.42 10.98
N SER A 109 -7.33 -9.57 11.34
CA SER A 109 -6.08 -9.64 12.10
C SER A 109 -4.85 -9.22 11.30
N GLU A 110 -4.97 -8.99 9.99
CA GLU A 110 -3.87 -8.71 9.07
C GLU A 110 -3.77 -7.22 8.72
N HIS A 111 -4.49 -6.34 9.43
CA HIS A 111 -4.31 -4.89 9.28
C HIS A 111 -2.91 -4.47 9.78
N PRO A 112 -2.13 -3.66 9.02
CA PRO A 112 -0.80 -3.18 9.37
C PRO A 112 -0.70 -2.68 10.80
N SER A 113 0.47 -2.88 11.37
CA SER A 113 0.70 -2.75 12.81
C SER A 113 1.93 -1.90 13.07
N LEU A 114 2.03 -1.46 14.32
CA LEU A 114 3.20 -0.74 14.82
C LEU A 114 4.43 -1.65 14.87
N ILE A 115 4.21 -2.96 14.96
CA ILE A 115 5.24 -3.99 14.92
C ILE A 115 5.18 -4.75 13.60
N TYR A 116 6.30 -5.40 13.26
CA TYR A 116 6.39 -6.29 12.11
C TYR A 116 5.39 -7.44 12.20
N GLN A 117 4.72 -7.73 11.09
CA GLN A 117 3.81 -8.86 10.93
C GLN A 117 3.63 -9.15 9.45
N ALA A 118 3.18 -10.35 9.12
CA ALA A 118 2.76 -10.66 7.75
C ALA A 118 1.46 -9.91 7.39
N LEU A 119 1.33 -9.53 6.12
CA LEU A 119 0.13 -8.93 5.55
C LEU A 119 -0.26 -9.82 4.38
N TYR A 120 -1.50 -10.30 4.37
CA TYR A 120 -2.05 -11.08 3.27
C TYR A 120 -3.22 -10.30 2.69
N TYR A 121 -3.13 -9.98 1.40
CA TYR A 121 -4.11 -9.13 0.74
C TYR A 121 -4.20 -9.43 -0.75
N SER A 122 -5.36 -9.10 -1.34
CA SER A 122 -5.52 -8.91 -2.77
C SER A 122 -5.40 -7.43 -3.12
N ILE A 123 -5.02 -7.15 -4.38
CA ILE A 123 -4.99 -5.79 -4.93
C ILE A 123 -6.26 -5.58 -5.74
N HIS A 124 -6.91 -4.43 -5.52
CA HIS A 124 -8.08 -4.00 -6.24
C HIS A 124 -7.91 -2.58 -6.76
N PHE A 125 -8.36 -2.33 -7.98
CA PHE A 125 -8.38 -0.99 -8.57
C PHE A 125 -9.80 -0.41 -8.59
N THR A 126 -9.87 0.92 -8.59
CA THR A 126 -11.12 1.69 -8.64
C THR A 126 -10.97 2.86 -9.60
N GLY A 127 -12.06 3.42 -10.11
CA GLY A 127 -11.99 4.65 -10.90
C GLY A 127 -11.32 4.48 -12.28
N TYR A 128 -11.53 3.35 -12.95
CA TYR A 128 -10.95 2.99 -14.26
C TYR A 128 -11.10 4.06 -15.35
N GLN A 129 -12.29 4.68 -15.48
CA GLN A 129 -12.62 5.64 -16.56
C GLN A 129 -12.70 7.10 -16.09
N CYS A 130 -12.56 7.38 -14.79
CA CYS A 130 -12.97 8.59 -14.09
C CYS A 130 -12.80 9.95 -14.82
N THR A 131 -13.86 10.41 -15.49
CA THR A 131 -13.85 11.63 -16.33
C THR A 131 -14.06 12.94 -15.58
N PHE A 132 -14.62 12.91 -14.37
CA PHE A 132 -14.98 14.14 -13.63
C PHE A 132 -13.76 15.00 -13.26
N TYR A 133 -12.57 14.41 -13.18
CA TYR A 133 -11.31 15.10 -12.83
C TYR A 133 -10.46 15.52 -14.06
N GLN A 134 -11.03 15.46 -15.28
CA GLN A 134 -10.36 15.66 -16.58
C GLN A 134 -9.62 17.00 -16.78
N LYS A 135 -9.79 18.02 -15.92
CA LYS A 135 -9.19 19.35 -16.14
C LYS A 135 -7.72 19.51 -15.73
N GLN A 136 -7.08 18.50 -15.14
CA GLN A 136 -5.72 18.64 -14.57
C GLN A 136 -4.75 17.47 -14.85
N TYR A 137 -5.18 16.36 -15.46
CA TYR A 137 -4.35 15.17 -15.64
C TYR A 137 -4.45 14.60 -17.06
N SER A 138 -3.32 14.18 -17.62
CA SER A 138 -3.26 13.41 -18.87
C SER A 138 -3.55 11.93 -18.58
N SER A 139 -4.53 11.34 -19.28
CA SER A 139 -4.73 9.88 -19.29
C SER A 139 -3.42 9.18 -19.69
N GLN A 140 -3.05 8.15 -18.94
CA GLN A 140 -1.89 7.31 -19.23
C GLN A 140 -2.24 5.84 -19.00
N ASN A 141 -1.62 4.97 -19.80
CA ASN A 141 -1.80 3.54 -19.69
C ASN A 141 -1.39 3.03 -18.28
N ALA A 142 -2.18 2.11 -17.72
CA ALA A 142 -1.94 1.49 -16.41
C ALA A 142 -0.52 0.92 -16.24
N SER A 143 0.08 0.33 -17.29
CA SER A 143 1.46 -0.17 -17.28
C SER A 143 2.52 0.92 -17.12
N ILE A 144 2.24 2.16 -17.54
CA ILE A 144 3.12 3.31 -17.28
C ILE A 144 2.91 3.77 -15.84
N ASN A 145 1.66 4.02 -15.46
CA ASN A 145 1.29 4.49 -14.12
C ASN A 145 1.83 3.56 -13.00
N VAL A 146 1.74 2.24 -13.17
CA VAL A 146 2.22 1.30 -12.15
C VAL A 146 3.73 1.38 -11.94
N LYS A 147 4.52 1.66 -12.98
CA LYS A 147 5.97 1.85 -12.86
C LYS A 147 6.31 3.14 -12.11
N GLU A 148 5.54 4.20 -12.32
CA GLU A 148 5.67 5.44 -11.54
C GLU A 148 5.30 5.20 -10.07
N ILE A 149 4.21 4.48 -9.82
CA ILE A 149 3.79 4.07 -8.48
C ILE A 149 4.88 3.25 -7.78
N ILE A 150 5.50 2.28 -8.47
CA ILE A 150 6.61 1.48 -7.91
C ILE A 150 7.80 2.37 -7.52
N GLN A 151 8.14 3.36 -8.36
CA GLN A 151 9.18 4.33 -8.02
C GLN A 151 8.83 5.14 -6.78
N ILE A 152 7.57 5.59 -6.65
CA ILE A 152 7.10 6.31 -5.45
C ILE A 152 7.22 5.41 -4.21
N ILE A 153 6.79 4.14 -4.30
CA ILE A 153 6.87 3.16 -3.22
C ILE A 153 8.32 3.05 -2.73
N PHE A 154 9.29 2.82 -3.63
CA PHE A 154 10.69 2.72 -3.21
C PHE A 154 11.23 4.02 -2.62
N ASN A 155 11.01 5.17 -3.28
CA ASN A 155 11.52 6.46 -2.84
C ASN A 155 11.03 6.84 -1.45
N ARG A 156 9.75 6.57 -1.13
CA ARG A 156 9.13 6.96 0.15
C ARG A 156 9.28 5.91 1.25
N CYS A 157 9.29 4.62 0.89
CA CYS A 157 9.23 3.54 1.88
C CYS A 157 10.60 2.91 2.16
N PHE A 158 11.50 2.78 1.17
CA PHE A 158 12.74 1.99 1.35
C PHE A 158 13.60 2.50 2.50
N TYR A 159 13.76 3.81 2.62
CA TYR A 159 14.59 4.39 3.67
C TYR A 159 13.99 4.22 5.08
N LYS A 160 12.69 3.96 5.18
CA LYS A 160 11.96 3.71 6.44
C LYS A 160 11.96 2.26 6.87
N ILE A 161 12.40 1.35 6.00
CA ILE A 161 12.65 -0.04 6.39
C ILE A 161 13.86 -0.02 7.33
N HIS A 162 13.64 -0.43 8.60
CA HIS A 162 14.76 -0.73 9.49
C HIS A 162 15.51 -1.94 8.92
N LEU A 163 16.81 -1.72 8.77
CA LEU A 163 17.83 -2.73 8.75
C LEU A 163 18.45 -2.54 10.17
N LYS A 164 18.56 -3.55 11.06
CA LYS A 164 19.21 -3.28 12.36
C LYS A 164 20.64 -2.94 12.02
N PHE A 165 21.18 -2.08 12.87
CA PHE A 165 22.34 -1.29 12.57
C PHE A 165 22.01 -0.32 11.44
N ASN A 166 22.08 0.97 11.74
CA ASN A 166 22.20 2.02 10.74
C ASN A 166 23.53 1.88 9.96
N ASN A 167 23.80 0.69 9.43
CA ASN A 167 24.94 0.36 8.60
C ASN A 167 24.57 0.83 7.20
N VAL A 168 25.01 2.05 6.90
CA VAL A 168 24.81 2.71 5.61
C VAL A 168 25.34 1.83 4.47
N ASP A 169 26.42 1.10 4.67
CA ASP A 169 27.01 0.22 3.65
C ASP A 169 26.07 -0.93 3.28
N LYS A 170 25.48 -1.59 4.28
CA LYS A 170 24.51 -2.68 4.04
C LYS A 170 23.24 -2.16 3.36
N ARG A 171 22.79 -0.97 3.73
CA ARG A 171 21.65 -0.31 3.06
C ARG A 171 21.97 -0.03 1.60
N ASN A 172 23.15 0.52 1.33
CA ASN A 172 23.63 0.80 -0.02
C ASN A 172 23.79 -0.49 -0.84
N GLU A 173 24.27 -1.58 -0.22
CA GLU A 173 24.37 -2.88 -0.86
C GLU A 173 22.99 -3.41 -1.27
N ILE A 174 22.00 -3.37 -0.38
CA ILE A 174 20.62 -3.78 -0.68
C ILE A 174 20.02 -2.89 -1.76
N TYR A 175 20.21 -1.58 -1.65
CA TYR A 175 19.73 -0.65 -2.65
C TYR A 175 20.32 -0.99 -4.03
N ASN A 176 21.63 -1.16 -4.13
CA ASN A 176 22.30 -1.44 -5.39
C ASN A 176 22.00 -2.86 -5.94
N SER A 177 21.80 -3.84 -5.07
CA SER A 177 21.60 -5.24 -5.48
C SER A 177 20.15 -5.60 -5.77
N ILE A 178 19.19 -4.92 -5.13
CA ILE A 178 17.74 -5.20 -5.22
C ILE A 178 16.98 -4.02 -5.79
N VAL A 179 16.98 -2.87 -5.10
CA VAL A 179 16.07 -1.75 -5.39
C VAL A 179 16.40 -1.07 -6.71
N LYS A 180 17.66 -0.70 -6.91
CA LYS A 180 18.13 0.02 -8.09
C LYS A 180 17.85 -0.73 -9.39
N PRO A 181 18.16 -2.04 -9.54
CA PRO A 181 17.79 -2.80 -10.72
C PRO A 181 16.29 -2.74 -11.05
N ILE A 182 15.42 -2.82 -10.04
CA ILE A 182 13.97 -2.75 -10.24
C ILE A 182 13.55 -1.34 -10.68
N MET A 183 14.11 -0.30 -10.05
CA MET A 183 13.86 1.10 -10.43
C MET A 183 14.35 1.40 -11.84
N ASP A 184 15.50 0.87 -12.24
CA ASP A 184 16.08 1.06 -13.57
C ASP A 184 15.18 0.42 -14.65
N LEU A 185 14.62 -0.77 -14.37
CA LEU A 185 13.62 -1.40 -15.25
C LEU A 185 12.29 -0.62 -15.29
N CYS A 186 11.88 0.01 -14.18
CA CYS A 186 10.69 0.87 -14.18
C CYS A 186 10.87 2.16 -15.01
N LYS A 187 12.12 2.61 -15.18
CA LYS A 187 12.46 3.79 -16.00
C LYS A 187 12.73 3.46 -17.46
N SER A 188 12.88 2.19 -17.80
CA SER A 188 13.10 1.72 -19.17
C SER A 188 11.79 1.29 -19.84
N ASN A 189 11.88 0.92 -21.11
CA ASN A 189 10.78 0.31 -21.87
C ASN A 189 10.53 -1.16 -21.50
N SER A 190 11.10 -1.65 -20.39
CA SER A 190 10.90 -3.03 -19.92
C SER A 190 9.44 -3.33 -19.62
N ASN A 191 8.99 -4.54 -19.92
CA ASN A 191 7.61 -4.93 -19.67
C ASN A 191 7.40 -5.40 -18.21
N ASN A 192 6.14 -5.53 -17.79
CA ASN A 192 5.81 -5.93 -16.42
C ASN A 192 6.32 -7.34 -16.06
N ILE A 193 6.48 -8.25 -17.03
CA ILE A 193 7.01 -9.61 -16.80
C ILE A 193 8.49 -9.54 -16.43
N GLU A 194 9.28 -8.75 -17.16
CA GLU A 194 10.70 -8.57 -16.88
C GLU A 194 10.94 -8.02 -15.48
N ILE A 195 10.12 -7.06 -15.04
CA ILE A 195 10.18 -6.50 -13.69
C ILE A 195 9.83 -7.58 -12.65
N ILE A 196 8.74 -8.33 -12.85
CA ILE A 196 8.35 -9.44 -11.96
C ILE A 196 9.48 -10.47 -11.84
N THR A 197 10.03 -10.93 -12.96
CA THR A 197 11.13 -11.90 -12.98
C THR A 197 12.35 -11.37 -12.25
N CYS A 198 12.72 -10.10 -12.47
CA CYS A 198 13.81 -9.47 -11.74
C CYS A 198 13.58 -9.54 -10.22
N ILE A 199 12.39 -9.15 -9.75
CA ILE A 199 12.05 -9.19 -8.32
C ILE A 199 12.13 -10.61 -7.78
N GLN A 200 11.55 -11.59 -8.48
CA GLN A 200 11.56 -12.99 -8.07
C GLN A 200 12.99 -13.55 -7.98
N ASP A 201 13.86 -13.25 -8.95
CA ASP A 201 15.25 -13.67 -8.91
C ASP A 201 16.02 -13.03 -7.75
N LYS A 202 15.76 -11.75 -7.46
CA LYS A 202 16.31 -11.11 -6.26
C LYS A 202 15.81 -11.80 -5.00
N MET A 203 14.52 -12.09 -4.89
CA MET A 203 13.95 -12.76 -3.71
C MET A 203 14.53 -14.17 -3.52
N LYS A 204 14.71 -14.95 -4.60
CA LYS A 204 15.33 -16.29 -4.55
C LYS A 204 16.75 -16.25 -4.01
N LYS A 205 17.56 -15.24 -4.38
CA LYS A 205 18.93 -15.05 -3.85
C LYS A 205 18.96 -14.96 -2.32
N TYR A 206 17.88 -14.51 -1.69
CA TYR A 206 17.76 -14.41 -0.23
C TYR A 206 16.95 -15.56 0.39
N ASN A 207 16.93 -16.73 -0.26
CA ASN A 207 16.22 -17.94 0.21
C ASN A 207 14.70 -17.76 0.40
N TYR A 208 14.05 -16.96 -0.46
CA TYR A 208 12.59 -16.97 -0.54
C TYR A 208 12.13 -18.28 -1.19
N GLN A 209 11.52 -19.19 -0.43
CA GLN A 209 10.91 -20.42 -0.95
C GLN A 209 9.46 -20.13 -1.37
N ASP A 210 9.08 -20.57 -2.58
CA ASP A 210 7.74 -20.40 -3.18
C ASP A 210 6.64 -21.12 -2.39
N ASP A 211 7.00 -22.13 -1.59
CA ASP A 211 6.07 -22.84 -0.71
C ASP A 211 6.02 -22.16 0.66
N LEU A 212 5.13 -21.18 0.81
CA LEU A 212 4.33 -20.89 2.00
C LEU A 212 4.02 -19.38 2.12
N LYS A 213 2.73 -19.06 2.02
CA LYS A 213 1.97 -18.03 2.77
C LYS A 213 2.21 -18.07 4.31
N LYS A 214 3.38 -18.54 4.79
CA LYS A 214 3.69 -18.78 6.20
C LYS A 214 5.08 -18.25 6.57
N ASN A 215 5.92 -17.87 5.60
CA ASN A 215 7.23 -17.21 5.84
C ASN A 215 7.32 -15.80 5.21
N LEU A 216 6.18 -15.11 5.07
CA LEU A 216 6.13 -13.73 4.54
C LEU A 216 6.73 -12.65 5.46
N ILE A 217 7.20 -13.05 6.65
CA ILE A 217 7.87 -12.22 7.66
C ILE A 217 9.39 -12.28 7.44
N GLN A 218 9.96 -13.47 7.51
CA GLN A 218 11.37 -13.67 7.89
C GLN A 218 12.40 -13.58 6.75
N CYS A 219 11.99 -13.54 5.48
CA CYS A 219 12.95 -13.80 4.39
C CYS A 219 13.90 -12.63 4.03
N LEU A 220 13.70 -11.45 4.63
CA LEU A 220 14.74 -10.42 4.74
C LEU A 220 14.79 -9.89 6.18
N ASP A 221 14.59 -10.76 7.17
CA ASP A 221 15.05 -10.47 8.52
C ASP A 221 16.56 -10.46 8.48
N ILE A 222 17.08 -9.27 8.24
CA ILE A 222 18.49 -9.03 8.45
C ILE A 222 18.78 -9.17 9.96
N ASP A 223 17.78 -9.12 10.85
CA ASP A 223 18.03 -8.84 12.26
C ASP A 223 16.90 -9.18 13.27
N ASP A 224 16.60 -10.48 13.46
CA ASP A 224 15.62 -11.02 14.44
C ASP A 224 15.84 -10.56 15.93
N GLN A 225 16.96 -9.90 16.23
CA GLN A 225 17.27 -9.35 17.57
C GLN A 225 16.90 -7.86 17.75
N CYS A 226 16.44 -7.15 16.70
CA CYS A 226 15.94 -5.77 16.86
C CYS A 226 14.50 -5.72 17.39
N ASN A 227 13.82 -6.88 17.42
CA ASN A 227 12.47 -7.05 17.95
C ASN A 227 12.38 -6.75 19.47
N ASP A 228 13.45 -6.96 20.24
CA ASP A 228 13.34 -6.88 21.70
C ASP A 228 13.27 -5.44 22.27
N TYR A 229 13.92 -4.45 21.64
CA TYR A 229 13.95 -3.07 22.16
C TYR A 229 13.02 -2.10 21.41
N VAL A 230 13.04 -2.08 20.07
CA VAL A 230 12.16 -1.21 19.28
C VAL A 230 10.74 -1.78 19.24
N GLY A 231 10.62 -3.11 19.15
CA GLY A 231 9.34 -3.80 19.28
C GLY A 231 8.70 -3.56 20.64
N SER A 232 9.47 -3.59 21.74
CA SER A 232 8.90 -3.43 23.09
C SER A 232 8.34 -2.02 23.36
N ASN A 233 8.98 -0.95 22.91
CA ASN A 233 8.43 0.41 23.06
C ASN A 233 7.16 0.60 22.22
N ARG A 234 7.19 0.18 20.95
CA ARG A 234 6.02 0.26 20.07
C ARG A 234 4.87 -0.61 20.57
N GLN A 235 5.18 -1.80 21.09
CA GLN A 235 4.20 -2.70 21.67
C GLN A 235 3.52 -2.10 22.91
N LYS A 236 4.28 -1.42 23.78
CA LYS A 236 3.71 -0.64 24.90
C LYS A 236 2.80 0.50 24.42
N SER A 237 3.13 1.12 23.29
CA SER A 237 2.32 2.20 22.72
C SER A 237 1.06 1.74 21.98
N ILE A 238 0.91 0.45 21.64
CA ILE A 238 -0.24 -0.06 20.87
C ILE A 238 -1.57 0.33 21.52
N GLN A 239 -1.69 0.17 22.84
CA GLN A 239 -2.94 0.48 23.54
C GLN A 239 -3.29 1.97 23.38
N LYS A 240 -2.36 2.87 23.70
CA LYS A 240 -2.57 4.31 23.59
C LYS A 240 -2.89 4.74 22.16
N VAL A 241 -2.16 4.21 21.17
CA VAL A 241 -2.43 4.50 19.75
C VAL A 241 -3.84 4.07 19.37
N ASN A 242 -4.28 2.88 19.80
CA ASN A 242 -5.64 2.42 19.52
C ASN A 242 -6.72 3.25 20.20
N GLU A 243 -6.46 3.74 21.41
CA GLU A 243 -7.36 4.68 22.10
C GLU A 243 -7.50 5.98 21.31
N ASP A 244 -6.38 6.54 20.82
CA ASP A 244 -6.40 7.77 20.04
C ASP A 244 -7.05 7.58 18.65
N LEU A 245 -6.77 6.47 17.95
CA LEU A 245 -7.44 6.13 16.70
C LEU A 245 -8.95 5.96 16.89
N THR A 246 -9.37 5.27 17.95
CA THR A 246 -10.79 5.09 18.29
C THR A 246 -11.45 6.45 18.58
N ARG A 247 -10.76 7.35 19.28
CA ARG A 247 -11.25 8.71 19.55
C ARG A 247 -11.42 9.52 18.26
N ILE A 248 -10.43 9.48 17.37
CA ILE A 248 -10.47 10.18 16.08
C ILE A 248 -11.62 9.67 15.23
N VAL A 249 -11.78 8.35 15.11
CA VAL A 249 -12.87 7.76 14.33
C VAL A 249 -14.22 8.11 14.95
N SER A 250 -14.38 7.95 16.27
CA SER A 250 -15.64 8.27 16.97
C SER A 250 -16.05 9.74 16.79
N PHE A 251 -15.11 10.66 16.96
CA PHE A 251 -15.37 12.09 16.77
C PHE A 251 -15.62 12.41 15.28
N GLY A 252 -14.75 11.95 14.39
CA GLY A 252 -14.83 12.23 12.97
C GLY A 252 -16.07 11.65 12.29
N SER A 253 -16.58 10.51 12.74
CA SER A 253 -17.82 9.91 12.24
C SER A 253 -19.05 10.81 12.41
N GLN A 254 -19.02 11.80 13.32
CA GLN A 254 -20.07 12.81 13.45
C GLN A 254 -20.09 13.81 12.29
N TYR A 255 -18.96 13.95 11.58
CA TYR A 255 -18.73 14.93 10.51
C TYR A 255 -18.45 14.28 9.14
N GLY A 256 -18.33 12.95 9.10
CA GLY A 256 -18.15 12.16 7.89
C GLY A 256 -16.70 11.81 7.56
N GLN A 257 -16.52 11.00 6.51
CA GLN A 257 -15.23 10.37 6.17
C GLN A 257 -14.09 11.37 5.94
N VAL A 258 -14.37 12.52 5.33
CA VAL A 258 -13.34 13.52 4.99
C VAL A 258 -12.70 14.06 6.27
N THR A 259 -13.50 14.26 7.31
CA THR A 259 -13.02 14.69 8.63
C THR A 259 -12.19 13.60 9.30
N ILE A 260 -12.60 12.33 9.20
CA ILE A 260 -11.79 11.20 9.71
C ILE A 260 -10.43 11.17 9.00
N GLU A 261 -10.40 11.18 7.67
CA GLU A 261 -9.16 11.12 6.88
C GLU A 261 -8.22 12.30 7.19
N TYR A 262 -8.76 13.52 7.32
CA TYR A 262 -8.00 14.70 7.70
C TYR A 262 -7.42 14.60 9.12
N LEU A 263 -8.23 14.20 10.11
CA LEU A 263 -7.74 14.03 11.48
C LEU A 263 -6.67 12.94 11.58
N LEU A 264 -6.80 11.87 10.80
CA LEU A 264 -5.78 10.83 10.71
C LEU A 264 -4.47 11.37 10.09
N SER A 265 -4.54 12.18 9.03
CA SER A 265 -3.32 12.75 8.41
C SER A 265 -2.55 13.66 9.36
N GLU A 266 -3.25 14.39 10.24
CA GLU A 266 -2.61 15.23 11.26
C GLU A 266 -2.09 14.42 12.46
N ALA A 267 -2.88 13.44 12.92
CA ALA A 267 -2.56 12.74 14.17
C ALA A 267 -1.49 11.66 14.00
N ILE A 268 -1.42 10.98 12.86
CA ILE A 268 -0.47 9.88 12.64
C ILE A 268 0.99 10.31 12.86
N PRO A 269 1.49 11.43 12.29
CA PRO A 269 2.83 11.92 12.57
C PRO A 269 3.08 12.22 14.05
N MET A 270 2.06 12.69 14.77
CA MET A 270 2.15 12.96 16.22
C MET A 270 2.21 11.65 17.02
N MET A 271 1.38 10.66 16.66
CA MET A 271 1.38 9.34 17.30
C MET A 271 2.72 8.61 17.09
N SER A 272 3.35 8.78 15.93
CA SER A 272 4.68 8.23 15.67
C SER A 272 5.74 8.69 16.66
N GLN A 273 5.58 9.87 17.28
CA GLN A 273 6.49 10.36 18.31
C GLN A 273 6.40 9.55 19.62
N TYR A 274 5.31 8.82 19.86
CA TYR A 274 5.13 7.97 21.04
C TYR A 274 6.14 6.81 21.08
N PHE A 275 6.70 6.45 19.93
CA PHE A 275 7.62 5.32 19.79
C PHE A 275 9.07 5.68 20.19
N GLY A 276 9.30 6.94 20.58
CA GLY A 276 10.61 7.48 20.95
C GLY A 276 11.35 8.07 19.76
N LYS A 277 12.04 9.21 19.96
CA LYS A 277 12.96 9.78 18.97
C LYS A 277 14.13 8.81 18.75
N GLN A 278 14.04 7.96 17.74
CA GLN A 278 15.22 7.43 17.08
C GLN A 278 15.25 8.07 15.70
N PHE A 279 15.90 9.23 15.60
CA PHE A 279 16.62 9.78 14.46
C PHE A 279 16.72 11.28 14.70
N LYS A 280 17.77 11.70 15.41
CA LYS A 280 18.36 13.00 15.09
C LYS A 280 18.77 12.90 13.62
N THR A 281 18.16 13.74 12.80
CA THR A 281 18.61 14.10 11.45
C THR A 281 20.13 14.20 11.47
N LEU A 282 20.81 13.27 10.80
CA LEU A 282 22.18 13.50 10.37
C LEU A 282 22.03 14.29 9.07
N VAL A 283 22.33 15.58 9.19
CA VAL A 283 22.62 16.50 8.07
C VAL A 283 23.84 15.98 7.33
#